data_AF-A0A7Y3K1N2-F1
#
_entry.id   AF-A0A7Y3K1N2-F1
#
_cell.length_a   1.000
_cell.length_b   1.000
_cell.length_c   1.000
_cell.angle_alpha   90.00
_cell.angle_beta   90.00
_cell.angle_gamma   90.00
#
_symmetry.space_group_name_H-M   'P 1'
#
loop_
_entity.id
_entity.type
_entity.pdbx_description
1 polymer ?
#
loop_
_entity_poly.entity_id
_entity_poly.type
_entity_poly.pdbx_seq_one_letter_code
_entity_poly.pdbx_strand_id
1 'polypeptide(L)'
;PDGASLAIDVRDPAGGEFDMTFVVNGWGVYAGLKGGSYYAAASLAKTNAWQTVTFRLSDLKPLSKNSPSHPASWQGITELAITAALHHQPWTDKRQFRNLRWVGGTYKSPVLWPTGTLSAKEFQRLYQDNIDRSVRQENRDAQNAQLGH
;
A
#
# COMPACT_ATOMS: atom_id res chain seq x y z
N PRO A 1 5.05 7.63 -0.15
CA PRO A 1 5.61 9.00 -0.27
C PRO A 1 6.04 9.55 1.10
N ASP A 2 7.24 10.09 1.21
CA ASP A 2 7.78 10.57 2.49
C ASP A 2 6.93 11.73 3.02
N GLY A 3 6.60 11.69 4.32
CA GLY A 3 5.73 12.68 4.97
C GLY A 3 4.24 12.58 4.62
N ALA A 4 3.83 11.64 3.78
CA ALA A 4 2.42 11.41 3.46
C ALA A 4 1.69 10.70 4.60
N SER A 5 0.37 10.82 4.57
CA SER A 5 -0.55 9.94 5.30
C SER A 5 -1.32 9.05 4.32
N LEU A 6 -1.74 7.87 4.77
CA LEU A 6 -2.70 7.03 4.06
C LEU A 6 -4.11 7.41 4.49
N ALA A 7 -4.97 7.76 3.54
CA ALA A 7 -6.36 8.10 3.81
C ALA A 7 -7.32 7.15 3.09
N ILE A 8 -8.46 6.89 3.72
CA ILE A 8 -9.55 6.10 3.15
C ILE A 8 -10.89 6.68 3.60
N ASP A 9 -11.87 6.69 2.70
CA ASP A 9 -13.22 7.08 3.05
C ASP A 9 -14.01 5.84 3.45
N VAL A 10 -14.64 5.89 4.62
CA VAL A 10 -15.41 4.80 5.22
C VAL A 10 -16.83 5.27 5.48
N ARG A 11 -17.80 4.40 5.21
CA ARG A 11 -19.18 4.56 5.66
C ARG A 11 -19.54 3.36 6.52
N ASP A 12 -19.93 3.62 7.77
CA ASP A 12 -20.31 2.58 8.72
C ASP A 12 -21.49 3.00 9.62
N PRO A 13 -22.70 2.46 9.36
CA PRO A 13 -23.87 2.71 10.19
C PRO A 13 -23.74 2.25 11.65
N ALA A 14 -22.82 1.33 11.95
CA ALA A 14 -22.57 0.83 13.31
C ALA A 14 -21.49 1.63 14.04
N GLY A 15 -20.57 2.27 13.31
CA GLY A 15 -19.37 2.91 13.87
C GLY A 15 -18.38 1.88 14.43
N GLY A 16 -17.66 2.24 15.48
CA GLY A 16 -16.73 1.33 16.16
C GLY A 16 -15.28 1.62 15.83
N GLU A 17 -14.44 0.60 15.69
CA GLU A 17 -13.03 0.78 15.31
C GLU A 17 -12.81 0.38 13.85
N PHE A 18 -11.88 1.07 13.22
CA PHE A 18 -11.37 0.77 11.90
C PHE A 18 -9.88 0.45 11.99
N ASP A 19 -9.57 -0.82 11.78
CA ASP A 19 -8.22 -1.33 11.89
C ASP A 19 -7.61 -1.61 10.51
N MET A 20 -6.35 -1.22 10.36
CA MET A 20 -5.53 -1.61 9.23
C MET A 20 -4.21 -2.24 9.70
N THR A 21 -3.76 -3.26 8.97
CA THR A 21 -2.42 -3.84 9.13
C THR A 21 -1.52 -3.46 7.96
N PHE A 22 -0.23 -3.40 8.27
CA PHE A 22 0.82 -2.96 7.38
C PHE A 22 1.98 -3.94 7.50
N VAL A 23 2.40 -4.53 6.38
CA VAL A 23 3.57 -5.42 6.33
C VAL A 23 4.68 -4.73 5.57
N VAL A 24 5.81 -4.55 6.24
CA VAL A 24 7.07 -4.08 5.65
C VAL A 24 7.91 -5.28 5.28
N ASN A 25 8.32 -5.33 4.01
CA ASN A 25 9.22 -6.35 3.45
C ASN A 25 8.81 -7.81 3.78
N GLY A 26 7.52 -8.13 3.67
CA GLY A 26 6.95 -9.39 4.18
C GLY A 26 7.61 -10.67 3.66
N TRP A 27 7.95 -10.70 2.38
CA TRP A 27 8.66 -11.82 1.72
C TRP A 27 10.14 -11.50 1.41
N GLY A 28 10.72 -10.52 2.10
CA GLY A 28 12.16 -10.20 1.98
C GLY A 28 12.58 -9.64 0.62
N VAL A 29 11.64 -9.05 -0.14
CA VAL A 29 11.89 -8.52 -1.50
C VAL A 29 12.94 -7.44 -1.57
N TYR A 30 13.06 -6.62 -0.52
CA TYR A 30 14.02 -5.53 -0.45
C TYR A 30 15.26 -5.95 0.33
N ALA A 31 16.38 -6.11 -0.37
CA ALA A 31 17.65 -6.47 0.25
C ALA A 31 18.07 -5.45 1.32
N GLY A 32 18.47 -5.94 2.50
CA GLY A 32 18.94 -5.10 3.60
C GLY A 32 17.85 -4.35 4.38
N LEU A 33 16.59 -4.39 3.94
CA LEU A 33 15.48 -3.82 4.69
C LEU A 33 14.96 -4.82 5.73
N LYS A 34 14.95 -4.44 7.01
CA LYS A 34 14.34 -5.27 8.05
C LYS A 34 12.82 -5.33 7.88
N GLY A 35 12.27 -6.54 7.82
CA GLY A 35 10.82 -6.76 7.79
C GLY A 35 10.14 -6.43 9.12
N GLY A 36 8.84 -6.18 9.06
CA GLY A 36 8.03 -5.91 10.25
C GLY A 36 6.54 -5.84 9.94
N SER A 37 5.72 -6.21 10.92
CA SER A 37 4.27 -6.10 10.87
C SER A 37 3.79 -5.05 11.86
N TYR A 38 2.86 -4.21 11.42
CA TYR A 38 2.33 -3.07 12.17
C TYR A 38 0.82 -2.96 12.01
N TYR A 39 0.20 -2.18 12.88
CA TYR A 39 -1.20 -1.81 12.79
C TYR A 39 -1.43 -0.35 13.14
N ALA A 40 -2.53 0.19 12.63
CA ALA A 40 -3.11 1.45 13.07
C ALA A 40 -4.62 1.29 13.19
N ALA A 41 -5.22 2.04 14.11
CA ALA A 41 -6.63 1.98 14.43
C ALA A 41 -7.19 3.40 14.52
N ALA A 42 -8.44 3.57 14.11
CA ALA A 42 -9.17 4.82 14.25
C ALA A 42 -10.63 4.56 14.62
N SER A 43 -11.17 5.41 15.49
CA SER A 43 -12.57 5.36 15.85
C SER A 43 -13.46 5.92 14.73
N LEU A 44 -14.53 5.20 14.41
CA LEU A 44 -15.55 5.58 13.45
C LEU A 44 -16.80 6.07 14.19
N ALA A 45 -17.30 7.22 13.77
CA ALA A 45 -18.62 7.68 14.18
C ALA A 45 -19.70 6.73 13.65
N LYS A 46 -20.73 6.48 14.45
CA LYS A 46 -21.94 5.73 14.05
C LYS A 46 -22.77 6.60 13.09
N THR A 47 -22.55 6.47 11.79
CA THR A 47 -23.20 7.34 10.80
C THR A 47 -23.36 6.68 9.43
N ASN A 48 -24.43 7.06 8.72
CA ASN A 48 -24.64 6.72 7.31
C ASN A 48 -23.89 7.68 6.35
N ALA A 49 -23.20 8.69 6.88
CA ALA A 49 -22.37 9.58 6.08
C ALA A 49 -20.98 8.95 5.82
N TRP A 50 -20.35 9.39 4.74
CA TRP A 50 -18.93 9.09 4.50
C TRP A 50 -18.06 9.93 5.44
N GLN A 51 -17.07 9.30 6.05
CA GLN A 51 -16.05 9.95 6.87
C GLN A 51 -14.66 9.51 6.37
N THR A 52 -13.66 10.38 6.48
CA THR A 52 -12.28 10.05 6.07
C THR A 52 -11.46 9.68 7.29
N VAL A 53 -10.89 8.48 7.28
CA VAL A 53 -9.86 8.06 8.23
C VAL A 53 -8.50 8.31 7.62
N THR A 54 -7.54 8.75 8.44
CA THR A 54 -6.17 9.04 8.00
C THR A 54 -5.16 8.48 8.97
N PHE A 55 -4.14 7.79 8.45
CA PHE A 55 -3.03 7.22 9.21
C PHE A 55 -1.70 7.81 8.76
N ARG A 56 -0.97 8.39 9.70
CA ARG A 56 0.44 8.79 9.54
C ARG A 56 1.34 7.61 9.84
N LEU A 57 2.57 7.68 9.35
CA LEU A 57 3.58 6.65 9.61
C LEU A 57 3.85 6.50 11.13
N SER A 58 3.77 7.61 11.88
CA SER A 58 3.90 7.66 13.33
C SER A 58 2.77 6.98 14.10
N ASP A 59 1.63 6.73 13.46
CA ASP A 59 0.46 6.13 14.11
C ASP A 59 0.59 4.60 14.15
N LEU A 60 1.52 4.03 13.36
CA LEU A 60 1.71 2.60 13.22
C LEU A 60 2.43 2.03 14.44
N LYS A 61 1.80 1.06 15.08
CA LYS A 61 2.32 0.31 16.23
C LYS A 61 2.73 -1.09 15.80
N PRO A 62 3.79 -1.68 16.39
CA PRO A 62 4.25 -3.02 16.01
C PRO A 62 3.24 -4.08 16.45
N LEU A 63 2.92 -5.01 15.56
CA LEU A 63 2.10 -6.19 15.87
C LEU A 63 2.93 -7.34 16.44
N SER A 64 4.21 -7.39 16.13
CA SER A 64 5.14 -8.42 16.58
C SER A 64 6.25 -7.80 17.40
N LYS A 65 6.70 -8.51 18.43
CA LYS A 65 7.87 -8.12 19.24
C LYS A 65 9.17 -8.05 18.43
N ASN A 66 9.21 -8.70 17.26
CA ASN A 66 10.37 -8.71 16.37
C ASN A 66 10.39 -7.53 15.38
N SER A 67 9.26 -6.85 15.21
CA SER A 67 9.16 -5.63 14.42
C SER A 67 9.96 -4.50 15.08
N PRO A 68 10.61 -3.62 14.30
CA PRO A 68 11.01 -2.30 14.78
C PRO A 68 9.84 -1.58 15.47
N SER A 69 10.14 -0.60 16.34
CA SER A 69 9.09 0.15 17.05
C SER A 69 8.17 0.92 16.10
N HIS A 70 8.73 1.45 15.01
CA HIS A 70 8.00 2.11 13.93
C HIS A 70 8.65 1.80 12.59
N PRO A 71 7.88 1.78 11.49
CA PRO A 71 8.46 1.74 10.16
C PRO A 71 9.16 3.07 9.85
N ALA A 72 10.31 3.00 9.19
CA ALA A 72 11.10 4.19 8.84
C ALA A 72 10.53 4.96 7.64
N SER A 73 9.82 4.28 6.74
CA SER A 73 9.21 4.87 5.54
C SER A 73 8.07 4.00 5.02
N TRP A 74 7.20 4.61 4.21
CA TRP A 74 6.17 3.92 3.43
C TRP A 74 6.74 3.07 2.28
N GLN A 75 7.97 3.35 1.80
CA GLN A 75 8.53 2.72 0.58
C GLN A 75 8.80 1.20 0.70
N GLY A 76 8.82 0.67 1.93
CA GLY A 76 9.05 -0.76 2.18
C GLY A 76 7.78 -1.57 2.44
N ILE A 77 6.60 -0.94 2.38
CA ILE A 77 5.34 -1.64 2.60
C ILE A 77 5.03 -2.52 1.40
N THR A 78 4.93 -3.82 1.66
CA THR A 78 4.58 -4.83 0.67
C THR A 78 3.10 -5.19 0.71
N GLU A 79 2.43 -5.02 1.86
CA GLU A 79 1.01 -5.36 2.03
C GLU A 79 0.29 -4.36 2.94
N LEU A 80 -0.98 -4.11 2.60
CA LEU A 80 -1.95 -3.36 3.39
C LEU A 80 -3.21 -4.23 3.50
N ALA A 81 -3.79 -4.35 4.69
CA ALA A 81 -5.07 -5.02 4.85
C ALA A 81 -5.99 -4.23 5.79
N ILE A 82 -7.27 -4.17 5.44
CA ILE A 82 -8.34 -3.79 6.36
C ILE A 82 -8.71 -5.04 7.13
N THR A 83 -8.76 -4.95 8.46
CA THR A 83 -9.04 -6.13 9.31
C THR A 83 -10.07 -5.80 10.39
N ALA A 84 -10.73 -6.84 10.90
CA ALA A 84 -11.53 -6.76 12.11
C ALA A 84 -10.94 -7.59 13.27
N ALA A 85 -9.84 -8.31 13.00
CA ALA A 85 -9.29 -9.29 13.93
C ALA A 85 -8.56 -8.67 15.13
N LEU A 86 -8.04 -7.43 14.99
CA LEU A 86 -7.20 -6.81 16.01
C LEU A 86 -7.96 -6.47 17.29
N HIS A 87 -9.19 -6.00 17.15
CA HIS A 87 -10.07 -5.71 18.28
C HIS A 87 -11.26 -6.68 18.36
N HIS A 88 -11.12 -7.88 17.78
CA HIS A 88 -12.17 -8.91 17.74
C HIS A 88 -13.54 -8.39 17.31
N GLN A 89 -13.56 -7.45 16.35
CA GLN A 89 -14.81 -6.90 15.85
C GLN A 89 -15.43 -7.87 14.83
N PRO A 90 -16.76 -8.00 14.80
CA PRO A 90 -17.42 -8.76 13.75
C PRO A 90 -17.20 -8.05 12.41
N TRP A 91 -16.79 -8.81 11.39
CA TRP A 91 -16.80 -8.30 10.03
C TRP A 91 -18.25 -8.06 9.60
N THR A 92 -18.54 -6.91 9.02
CA THR A 92 -19.88 -6.56 8.54
C THR A 92 -19.87 -6.22 7.06
N ASP A 93 -20.88 -6.70 6.35
CA ASP A 93 -21.19 -6.38 4.95
C ASP A 93 -21.74 -4.96 4.75
N LYS A 94 -22.15 -4.28 5.84
CA LYS A 94 -22.70 -2.92 5.79
C LYS A 94 -21.64 -1.84 5.73
N ARG A 95 -20.40 -2.15 6.15
CA ARG A 95 -19.28 -1.22 6.10
C ARG A 95 -18.78 -1.12 4.66
N GLN A 96 -18.64 0.11 4.18
CA GLN A 96 -18.20 0.38 2.81
C GLN A 96 -16.96 1.25 2.79
N PHE A 97 -16.16 1.07 1.76
CA PHE A 97 -14.84 1.68 1.61
C PHE A 97 -14.71 2.29 0.21
N ARG A 98 -14.03 3.44 0.11
CA ARG A 98 -13.64 4.02 -1.18
C ARG A 98 -12.43 4.95 -1.02
N ASN A 99 -11.87 5.37 -2.16
CA ASN A 99 -10.86 6.44 -2.24
C ASN A 99 -9.62 6.22 -1.34
N LEU A 100 -9.11 4.99 -1.27
CA LEU A 100 -7.81 4.72 -0.63
C LEU A 100 -6.72 5.48 -1.39
N ARG A 101 -6.02 6.37 -0.69
CA ARG A 101 -5.07 7.30 -1.32
C ARG A 101 -4.00 7.77 -0.37
N TRP A 102 -2.86 8.16 -0.93
CA TRP A 102 -1.87 8.97 -0.22
C TRP A 102 -2.32 10.43 -0.20
N VAL A 103 -2.18 11.09 0.96
CA VAL A 103 -2.45 12.52 1.13
C VAL A 103 -1.16 13.22 1.54
N GLY A 104 -0.77 14.22 0.75
CA GLY A 104 0.48 14.95 0.94
C GLY A 104 1.73 14.12 0.68
N GLY A 105 2.85 14.63 1.19
CA GLY A 105 4.17 14.01 1.03
C GLY A 105 4.75 14.14 -0.37
N THR A 106 5.99 13.65 -0.51
CA THR A 106 6.74 13.69 -1.76
C THR A 106 7.41 12.36 -2.02
N TYR A 107 7.44 11.91 -3.26
CA TYR A 107 8.26 10.76 -3.65
C TYR A 107 9.72 11.22 -3.67
N LYS A 108 10.55 10.66 -2.77
CA LYS A 108 11.99 10.89 -2.81
C LYS A 108 12.67 9.94 -3.79
N SER A 109 13.80 10.41 -4.30
CA SER A 109 14.79 9.60 -5.00
C SER A 109 16.01 9.41 -4.08
N PRO A 110 16.62 8.21 -4.03
CA PRO A 110 16.27 7.03 -4.82
C PRO A 110 15.08 6.24 -4.23
N VAL A 111 14.34 5.56 -5.10
CA VAL A 111 13.21 4.69 -4.73
C VAL A 111 13.74 3.33 -4.32
N LEU A 112 13.19 2.75 -3.27
CA LEU A 112 13.51 1.38 -2.86
C LEU A 112 13.11 0.38 -3.97
N TRP A 113 14.05 -0.49 -4.34
CA TRP A 113 13.88 -1.50 -5.39
C TRP A 113 14.35 -2.86 -4.87
N PRO A 114 13.85 -4.01 -5.39
CA PRO A 114 14.23 -5.32 -4.86
C PRO A 114 15.74 -5.55 -4.74
N THR A 115 16.51 -5.04 -5.71
CA THR A 115 17.98 -5.19 -5.78
C THR A 115 18.77 -4.01 -5.19
N GLY A 116 18.12 -3.08 -4.46
CA GLY A 116 18.78 -1.92 -3.87
C GLY A 116 17.96 -0.63 -3.99
N THR A 117 18.57 0.43 -4.50
CA THR A 117 17.90 1.73 -4.68
C THR A 117 18.04 2.20 -6.11
N LEU A 118 16.97 2.71 -6.71
CA LEU A 118 16.96 3.25 -8.07
C LEU A 118 16.87 4.78 -8.04
N SER A 119 17.70 5.46 -8.81
CA SER A 119 17.48 6.89 -9.07
C SER A 119 16.15 7.10 -9.82
N ALA A 120 15.57 8.29 -9.72
CA ALA A 120 14.34 8.62 -10.44
C ALA A 120 14.51 8.52 -11.96
N LYS A 121 15.69 8.90 -12.46
CA LYS A 121 16.05 8.78 -13.88
C LYS A 121 16.09 7.33 -14.34
N GLU A 122 16.72 6.45 -13.55
CA GLU A 122 16.78 5.02 -13.88
C GLU A 122 15.40 4.37 -13.77
N PHE A 123 14.61 4.74 -12.76
CA PHE A 123 13.24 4.28 -12.63
C PHE A 123 12.41 4.65 -13.87
N GLN A 124 12.45 5.92 -14.30
CA GLN A 124 11.71 6.38 -15.47
C GLN A 124 12.17 5.69 -16.77
N ARG A 125 13.48 5.46 -16.91
CA ARG A 125 14.02 4.67 -18.03
C ARG A 125 13.46 3.25 -18.04
N LEU A 126 13.54 2.54 -16.91
CA LEU A 126 13.03 1.17 -16.79
C LEU A 126 11.52 1.09 -17.02
N TYR A 127 10.78 2.09 -16.55
CA TYR A 127 9.34 2.19 -16.78
C TYR A 127 9.02 2.30 -18.28
N GLN A 128 9.69 3.21 -18.99
CA GLN A 128 9.49 3.37 -20.44
C GLN A 128 9.95 2.12 -21.21
N ASP A 129 11.09 1.53 -20.85
CA ASP A 129 11.60 0.29 -21.46
C ASP A 129 10.60 -0.87 -21.32
N ASN A 130 9.83 -0.92 -20.23
CA ASN A 130 8.77 -1.91 -20.02
C ASN A 130 7.55 -1.67 -20.91
N ILE A 131 7.10 -0.42 -21.04
CA ILE A 131 6.01 -0.04 -21.95
C ILE A 131 6.38 -0.44 -23.38
N ASP A 132 7.57 -0.04 -23.84
CA ASP A 132 8.02 -0.33 -25.20
C ASP A 132 8.15 -1.83 -25.46
N ARG A 133 8.55 -2.62 -24.44
CA ARG A 133 8.56 -4.08 -24.51
C ARG A 133 7.16 -4.67 -24.65
N SER A 134 6.17 -4.17 -23.89
CA SER A 134 4.77 -4.62 -24.00
C SER A 134 4.23 -4.35 -25.40
N VAL A 135 4.39 -3.12 -25.90
CA VAL A 135 3.93 -2.72 -27.23
C VAL A 135 4.57 -3.59 -28.33
N ARG A 136 5.87 -3.86 -28.24
CA ARG A 136 6.55 -4.75 -29.20
C ARG A 136 6.01 -6.19 -29.14
N GLN A 137 5.66 -6.67 -27.96
CA GLN A 137 5.08 -8.01 -27.80
C GLN A 137 3.69 -8.08 -28.42
N GLU A 138 2.82 -7.11 -28.13
CA GLU A 138 1.48 -7.02 -28.70
C GLU A 138 1.50 -6.98 -30.24
N ASN A 139 2.42 -6.21 -30.83
CA ASN A 139 2.57 -6.15 -32.29
C ASN A 139 3.02 -7.51 -32.88
N ARG A 140 3.92 -8.23 -32.21
CA ARG A 140 4.33 -9.58 -32.65
C ARG A 140 3.16 -10.55 -32.57
N ASP A 141 2.40 -10.50 -31.49
CA ASP A 141 1.26 -11.39 -31.28
C ASP A 141 0.14 -11.12 -32.31
N ALA A 142 -0.12 -9.85 -32.64
CA ALA A 142 -1.04 -9.45 -33.69
C ALA A 142 -0.60 -9.94 -35.09
N GLN A 143 0.69 -9.84 -35.41
CA GLN A 143 1.25 -10.35 -36.67
C GLN A 143 1.16 -11.88 -36.74
N ASN A 144 1.52 -12.57 -35.65
CA ASN A 144 1.43 -14.03 -35.58
C ASN A 144 -0.01 -14.52 -35.70
N ALA A 145 -0.99 -13.81 -35.13
CA ALA A 145 -2.41 -14.12 -35.27
C ALA A 145 -2.92 -13.94 -36.71
N GLN A 146 -2.41 -12.94 -37.43
CA GLN A 146 -2.74 -12.72 -38.85
C GLN A 146 -2.13 -13.77 -39.78
N LEU A 147 -0.99 -14.35 -39.42
CA LEU A 147 -0.28 -15.38 -40.20
C LEU A 147 -0.73 -16.81 -39.88
N GLY A 148 -1.56 -17.00 -38.84
CA GLY A 148 -2.07 -18.30 -38.38
C GLY A 148 -3.43 -18.72 -38.96
N HIS A 149 -3.91 -18.02 -39.99
CA HIS A 149 -5.10 -18.34 -40.79
C HIS A 149 -4.70 -18.62 -42.25
#